data_AF-H2YG20-F1
#
_entry.id   AF-H2YG20-F1
#
_cell.length_a   1.000
_cell.length_b   1.000
_cell.length_c   1.000
_cell.angle_alpha   90.00
_cell.angle_beta   90.00
_cell.angle_gamma   90.00
#
_symmetry.space_group_name_H-M   'P 1'
#
loop_
_entity.id
_entity.type
_entity.pdbx_description
1 polymer ?
#
loop_
_entity_poly.entity_id
_entity_poly.type
_entity_poly.pdbx_seq_one_letter_code
_entity_poly.pdbx_strand_id
1 'polypeptide(L)'
;MEKGYSSVDVERVDMYKYPTLSKLPWYIANMDTGDCLYIPMNWYHHVNSSLTRNLAINLWWREHENGFEHREECEKSLHDIPEYDRLFNYHLSSGIKVEDLTFSEAFAENGTTTLRNLLRTVARLSPRDMEKEDLRNTLKDVKVIFIHSDINDDKILTVKELESFVQTDLLEPFIKEDSNYYKQNQYKDKNDEL
;
A
#
# COMPACT_ATOMS: atom_id res chain seq x y z
N MET A 1 -3.75 -7.86 -11.42
CA MET A 1 -3.96 -6.47 -11.87
C MET A 1 -4.29 -6.50 -13.35
N GLU A 2 -5.32 -5.81 -13.81
CA GLU A 2 -5.36 -5.40 -15.22
C GLU A 2 -4.06 -4.63 -15.47
N LYS A 3 -3.25 -5.12 -16.40
CA LYS A 3 -2.10 -4.38 -16.89
C LYS A 3 -2.67 -3.14 -17.57
N GLY A 4 -2.76 -2.04 -16.84
CA GLY A 4 -3.24 -0.76 -17.35
C GLY A 4 -2.19 -0.09 -18.24
N TYR A 5 -1.74 -0.77 -19.29
CA TYR A 5 -0.92 -0.17 -20.33
C TYR A 5 -1.76 -0.07 -21.60
N SER A 6 -1.53 1.01 -22.34
CA SER A 6 -2.09 1.15 -23.68
C SER A 6 -1.09 0.60 -24.68
N SER A 7 -1.55 -0.17 -25.66
CA SER A 7 -0.74 -0.54 -26.82
C SER A 7 -0.66 0.59 -27.86
N VAL A 8 -1.30 1.73 -27.59
CA VAL A 8 -1.34 2.86 -28.51
C VAL A 8 -0.06 3.67 -28.34
N ASP A 9 0.62 3.93 -29.45
CA ASP A 9 1.64 4.98 -29.51
C ASP A 9 0.95 6.34 -29.39
N VAL A 10 1.02 6.94 -28.20
CA VAL A 10 0.36 8.22 -27.91
C VAL A 10 1.05 9.41 -28.55
N GLU A 11 2.31 9.27 -29.00
CA GLU A 11 3.00 10.29 -29.78
C GLU A 11 2.61 10.24 -31.26
N ARG A 12 2.14 9.08 -31.73
CA ARG A 12 1.76 8.84 -33.13
C ARG A 12 0.52 7.95 -33.24
N VAL A 13 -0.61 8.43 -32.72
CA VAL A 13 -1.87 7.66 -32.67
C VAL A 13 -2.40 7.35 -34.08
N ASP A 14 -2.65 6.06 -34.35
CA ASP A 14 -3.45 5.64 -35.50
C ASP A 14 -4.93 5.94 -35.27
N MET A 15 -5.38 7.09 -35.78
CA MET A 15 -6.76 7.56 -35.63
C MET A 15 -7.78 6.74 -36.43
N TYR A 16 -7.36 5.93 -37.42
CA TYR A 16 -8.27 5.01 -38.10
C TYR A 16 -8.56 3.79 -37.22
N LYS A 17 -7.55 3.30 -36.50
CA LYS A 17 -7.67 2.18 -35.56
C LYS A 17 -8.29 2.59 -34.22
N TYR A 18 -7.99 3.80 -33.73
CA TYR A 18 -8.43 4.30 -32.41
C TYR A 18 -9.14 5.67 -32.50
N PRO A 19 -10.23 5.79 -33.28
CA PRO A 19 -10.86 7.08 -33.58
C PRO A 19 -11.44 7.80 -32.36
N THR A 20 -11.77 7.07 -31.29
CA THR A 20 -12.32 7.64 -30.05
C THR A 20 -11.30 8.46 -29.26
N LEU A 21 -9.99 8.20 -29.42
CA LEU A 21 -8.94 8.95 -28.72
C LEU A 21 -8.94 10.43 -29.12
N SER A 22 -9.37 10.76 -30.35
CA SER A 22 -9.51 12.15 -30.82
C SER A 22 -10.52 12.98 -30.01
N LYS A 23 -11.41 12.34 -29.25
CA LYS A 23 -12.46 12.98 -28.45
C LYS A 23 -12.11 13.06 -26.97
N LEU A 24 -11.02 12.44 -26.54
CA LEU A 24 -10.66 12.42 -25.13
C LEU A 24 -10.01 13.76 -24.73
N PRO A 25 -10.43 14.36 -23.62
CA PRO A 25 -9.64 15.43 -23.01
C PRO A 25 -8.34 14.84 -22.50
N TRP A 26 -7.25 15.58 -22.71
CA TRP A 26 -5.92 15.21 -22.25
C TRP A 26 -5.18 16.46 -21.79
N TYR A 27 -4.20 16.26 -20.92
CA TYR A 27 -3.44 17.32 -20.28
C TYR A 27 -1.96 17.09 -20.54
N ILE A 28 -1.21 18.18 -20.72
CA ILE A 28 0.25 18.18 -20.83
C ILE A 28 0.80 18.96 -19.64
N ALA A 29 1.79 18.39 -18.97
CA ALA A 29 2.64 19.08 -18.03
C ALA A 29 4.09 18.94 -18.49
N ASN A 30 4.81 20.06 -18.55
CA ASN A 30 6.26 20.06 -18.66
C ASN A 30 6.81 20.32 -17.26
N MET A 31 7.78 19.53 -16.83
CA MET A 31 8.37 19.62 -15.50
C MET A 31 9.85 19.96 -15.61
N ASP A 32 10.28 20.92 -14.81
CA ASP A 32 11.68 21.29 -14.62
C ASP A 32 12.21 20.86 -13.24
N THR A 33 13.48 21.16 -12.98
CA THR A 33 14.11 20.82 -11.70
C THR A 33 13.43 21.54 -10.55
N GLY A 34 12.86 20.77 -9.62
CA GLY A 34 12.16 21.28 -8.44
C GLY A 34 10.64 21.19 -8.53
N ASP A 35 10.08 20.93 -9.71
CA ASP A 35 8.63 20.80 -9.89
C ASP A 35 8.10 19.49 -9.31
N CYS A 36 6.90 19.56 -8.74
CA CYS A 36 6.14 18.41 -8.26
C CYS A 36 4.85 18.29 -9.09
N LEU A 37 4.59 17.09 -9.62
CA LEU A 37 3.34 16.76 -10.31
C LEU A 37 2.55 15.76 -9.49
N TYR A 38 1.32 16.12 -9.13
CA TYR A 38 0.37 15.19 -8.54
C TYR A 38 -0.40 14.47 -9.65
N ILE A 39 -0.30 13.13 -9.69
CA ILE A 39 -1.07 12.27 -10.59
C ILE A 39 -2.11 11.52 -9.75
N PRO A 40 -3.41 11.79 -9.92
CA PRO A 40 -4.43 11.09 -9.14
C PRO A 40 -4.47 9.59 -9.45
N MET A 41 -5.00 8.81 -8.51
CA MET A 41 -5.15 7.37 -8.67
C MET A 41 -5.97 7.05 -9.94
N ASN A 42 -5.55 6.00 -10.67
CA ASN A 42 -6.18 5.54 -11.92
C ASN A 42 -6.08 6.49 -13.12
N TRP A 43 -5.29 7.57 -13.04
CA TRP A 43 -5.01 8.40 -14.22
C TRP A 43 -3.97 7.74 -15.13
N TYR A 44 -4.35 7.51 -16.38
CA TYR A 44 -3.40 7.15 -17.44
C TYR A 44 -2.44 8.31 -17.69
N HIS A 45 -1.14 8.02 -17.67
CA HIS A 45 -0.09 9.02 -17.89
C HIS A 45 0.99 8.44 -18.80
N HIS A 46 1.53 9.31 -19.65
CA HIS A 46 2.69 9.03 -20.49
C HIS A 46 3.77 10.05 -20.14
N VAL A 47 4.99 9.57 -19.90
CA VAL A 47 6.13 10.42 -19.55
C VAL A 47 7.16 10.30 -20.65
N ASN A 48 7.51 11.43 -21.25
CA ASN A 48 8.64 11.54 -22.16
C ASN A 48 9.73 12.38 -21.48
N SER A 49 10.92 11.80 -21.33
CA SER A 49 12.08 12.48 -20.76
C SER A 49 12.84 13.23 -21.86
N SER A 50 13.41 14.39 -21.53
CA SER A 50 14.17 15.19 -22.50
C SER A 50 15.37 14.43 -23.08
N LEU A 51 15.98 14.99 -24.13
CA LEU A 51 17.19 14.45 -24.78
C LEU A 51 18.43 14.40 -23.87
N THR A 52 18.33 14.95 -22.65
CA THR A 52 19.39 14.97 -21.65
C THR A 52 19.06 14.05 -20.48
N ARG A 53 20.07 13.71 -19.67
CA ARG A 53 19.89 12.87 -18.49
C ARG A 53 18.86 13.51 -17.53
N ASN A 54 17.83 12.75 -17.19
CA ASN A 54 16.80 13.13 -16.23
C ASN A 54 16.85 12.24 -14.97
N LEU A 55 16.51 12.80 -13.82
CA LEU A 55 16.25 12.08 -12.58
C LEU A 55 14.93 12.58 -11.99
N ALA A 56 13.97 11.69 -11.79
CA ALA A 56 12.71 11.96 -11.12
C ALA A 56 12.53 11.01 -9.94
N ILE A 57 11.90 11.50 -8.86
CA ILE A 57 11.56 10.72 -7.67
C ILE A 57 10.04 10.77 -7.55
N ASN A 58 9.41 9.60 -7.38
CA ASN A 58 7.98 9.50 -7.11
C ASN A 58 7.73 9.07 -5.67
N LEU A 59 6.63 9.56 -5.11
CA LEU A 59 6.08 9.14 -3.83
C LEU A 59 4.73 8.51 -4.13
N TRP A 60 4.54 7.27 -3.71
CA TRP A 60 3.27 6.57 -3.82
C TRP A 60 2.67 6.44 -2.43
N TRP A 61 1.42 6.86 -2.29
CA TRP A 61 0.64 6.68 -1.08
C TRP A 61 -0.75 6.17 -1.45
N ARG A 62 -1.41 5.53 -0.49
CA ARG A 62 -2.81 5.14 -0.58
C ARG A 62 -3.55 5.83 0.55
N GLU A 63 -4.76 6.28 0.28
CA GLU A 63 -5.66 6.73 1.34
C GLU A 63 -5.93 5.56 2.29
N HIS A 64 -5.85 5.83 3.60
CA HIS A 64 -6.32 4.90 4.62
C HIS A 64 -7.85 4.95 4.65
N GLU A 65 -8.54 3.86 5.00
CA GLU A 65 -10.01 3.78 4.92
C GLU A 65 -10.78 4.84 5.70
N ASN A 66 -10.12 5.53 6.64
CA ASN A 66 -10.68 6.63 7.42
C ASN A 66 -10.56 8.01 6.76
N GLY A 67 -10.07 8.08 5.52
CA GLY A 67 -9.86 9.31 4.78
C GLY A 67 -8.55 10.03 5.14
N PHE A 68 -8.35 11.24 4.64
CA PHE A 68 -7.24 12.11 5.05
C PHE A 68 -7.50 12.66 6.47
N GLU A 69 -6.84 12.08 7.48
CA GLU A 69 -7.01 12.44 8.92
C GLU A 69 -6.75 13.93 9.25
N HIS A 70 -6.22 14.71 8.30
CA HIS A 70 -5.99 16.15 8.42
C HIS A 70 -6.57 16.95 7.24
N ARG A 71 -7.63 16.44 6.59
CA ARG A 71 -8.26 17.11 5.44
C ARG A 71 -8.60 18.58 5.72
N GLU A 72 -9.16 18.86 6.89
CA GLU A 72 -9.53 20.22 7.30
C GLU A 72 -8.32 21.15 7.43
N GLU A 73 -7.13 20.61 7.71
CA GLU A 73 -5.88 21.38 7.74
C GLU A 73 -5.37 21.69 6.32
N CYS A 74 -5.58 20.79 5.37
CA CYS A 74 -5.31 21.03 3.95
C CYS A 74 -6.33 21.98 3.31
N GLU A 75 -7.53 22.08 3.87
CA GLU A 75 -8.59 23.02 3.46
C GLU A 75 -8.43 24.42 4.09
N LYS A 76 -7.44 24.62 4.99
CA LYS A 76 -7.03 25.96 5.43
C LYS A 76 -6.49 26.76 4.23
N SER A 77 -6.58 28.08 4.31
CA SER A 77 -6.14 28.99 3.25
C SER A 77 -4.71 28.66 2.83
N LEU A 78 -4.49 28.46 1.52
CA LEU A 78 -3.16 28.25 0.92
C LEU A 78 -2.13 29.31 1.35
N HIS A 79 -2.60 30.48 1.83
CA HIS A 79 -1.76 31.55 2.37
C HIS A 79 -0.99 31.19 3.65
N ASP A 80 -1.45 30.21 4.44
CA ASP A 80 -0.79 29.81 5.69
C ASP A 80 0.26 28.70 5.46
N ILE A 81 0.34 28.16 4.24
CA ILE A 81 1.30 27.12 3.86
C ILE A 81 2.51 27.82 3.21
N PRO A 82 3.75 27.52 3.62
CA PRO A 82 4.93 28.08 2.97
C PRO A 82 4.97 27.69 1.49
N GLU A 83 5.38 28.63 0.63
CA GLU A 83 5.49 28.40 -0.83
C GLU A 83 6.41 27.21 -1.16
N TYR A 84 7.43 27.00 -0.32
CA TYR A 84 8.31 25.84 -0.38
C TYR A 84 8.59 25.32 1.02
N ASP A 85 8.49 24.00 1.18
CA ASP A 85 9.01 23.31 2.35
C ASP A 85 9.72 22.01 1.92
N ARG A 86 10.65 21.54 2.75
CA ARG A 86 11.45 20.36 2.44
C ARG A 86 10.70 19.11 2.87
N LEU A 87 10.62 18.11 1.99
CA LEU A 87 9.95 16.84 2.27
C LEU A 87 10.38 16.18 3.59
N PHE A 88 11.65 16.30 3.99
CA PHE A 88 12.13 15.72 5.24
C PHE A 88 11.52 16.34 6.51
N ASN A 89 10.95 17.54 6.42
CA ASN A 89 10.23 18.18 7.52
C ASN A 89 8.89 17.47 7.81
N TYR A 90 8.42 16.63 6.88
CA TYR A 90 7.21 15.86 7.03
C TYR A 90 7.54 14.41 7.40
N HIS A 91 6.92 13.92 8.46
CA HIS A 91 7.00 12.51 8.83
C HIS A 91 6.13 11.69 7.89
N LEU A 92 6.76 11.08 6.89
CA LEU A 92 6.15 10.01 6.11
C LEU A 92 6.17 8.73 6.96
N SER A 93 5.02 8.31 7.45
CA SER A 93 4.88 6.96 8.00
C SER A 93 5.02 5.95 6.85
N SER A 94 5.85 4.92 7.02
CA SER A 94 5.84 3.79 6.10
C SER A 94 4.45 3.16 6.20
N GLY A 95 3.59 3.42 5.21
CA GLY A 95 2.14 3.15 5.27
C GLY A 95 1.72 1.68 5.33
N ILE A 96 2.67 0.77 5.57
CA ILE A 96 2.39 -0.63 5.78
C ILE A 96 3.30 -1.09 6.92
N LYS A 97 2.74 -1.29 8.11
CA LYS A 97 3.48 -1.90 9.22
C LYS A 97 3.64 -3.39 8.93
N VAL A 98 4.69 -4.03 9.45
CA VAL A 98 4.91 -5.48 9.21
C VAL A 98 3.78 -6.29 9.85
N GLU A 99 3.25 -5.78 10.96
CA GLU A 99 2.09 -6.26 11.67
C GLU A 99 0.86 -6.28 10.75
N ASP A 100 0.62 -5.20 10.00
CA ASP A 100 -0.48 -5.04 9.05
C ASP A 100 -0.45 -6.14 7.97
N LEU A 101 0.72 -6.40 7.37
CA LEU A 101 0.89 -7.48 6.39
C LEU A 101 0.79 -8.86 7.02
N THR A 102 1.28 -9.00 8.25
CA THR A 102 1.32 -10.27 8.95
C THR A 102 -0.09 -10.78 9.23
N PHE A 103 -0.95 -9.93 9.80
CA PHE A 103 -2.32 -10.33 10.10
C PHE A 103 -3.14 -10.50 8.82
N SER A 104 -3.01 -9.59 7.85
CA SER A 104 -3.66 -9.73 6.53
C SER A 104 -3.37 -11.09 5.88
N GLU A 105 -2.10 -11.53 5.87
CA GLU A 105 -1.74 -12.79 5.20
C GLU A 105 -1.99 -14.02 6.06
N ALA A 106 -1.86 -13.90 7.39
CA ALA A 106 -2.13 -15.02 8.29
C ALA A 106 -3.62 -15.39 8.36
N PHE A 107 -4.53 -14.43 8.14
CA PHE A 107 -5.98 -14.62 8.22
C PHE A 107 -6.67 -14.76 6.86
N ALA A 108 -5.91 -14.66 5.75
CA ALA A 108 -6.44 -14.56 4.40
C ALA A 108 -7.48 -15.64 4.07
N GLU A 109 -7.20 -16.93 4.30
CA GLU A 109 -8.07 -17.99 3.74
C GLU A 109 -9.53 -17.93 4.24
N ASN A 110 -9.74 -17.87 5.55
CA ASN A 110 -11.06 -18.03 6.17
C ASN A 110 -11.31 -17.07 7.36
N GLY A 111 -10.53 -15.99 7.51
CA GLY A 111 -10.65 -15.10 8.67
C GLY A 111 -10.21 -15.75 9.99
N THR A 112 -9.42 -16.83 9.92
CA THR A 112 -8.89 -17.55 11.08
C THR A 112 -7.43 -17.93 10.83
N THR A 113 -6.62 -18.06 11.88
CA THR A 113 -5.24 -18.51 11.75
C THR A 113 -4.83 -19.48 12.84
N THR A 114 -3.85 -20.33 12.54
CA THR A 114 -3.19 -21.16 13.56
C THR A 114 -1.88 -20.50 13.97
N LEU A 115 -1.38 -20.80 15.17
CA LEU A 115 -0.07 -20.33 15.62
C LEU A 115 1.04 -20.67 14.60
N ARG A 116 0.97 -21.85 13.98
CA ARG A 116 1.93 -22.27 12.97
C ARG A 116 1.88 -21.38 11.72
N ASN A 117 0.68 -21.03 11.26
CA ASN A 117 0.53 -20.15 10.11
C ASN A 117 1.02 -18.75 10.43
N LEU A 118 0.62 -18.19 11.57
CA LEU A 118 1.02 -16.86 12.02
C LEU A 118 2.55 -16.73 12.15
N LEU A 119 3.22 -17.67 12.81
CA LEU A 119 4.69 -17.68 12.93
C LEU A 119 5.39 -17.80 11.57
N ARG A 120 4.86 -18.60 10.66
CA ARG A 120 5.40 -18.74 9.30
C ARG A 120 5.25 -17.45 8.51
N THR A 121 4.12 -16.77 8.65
CA THR A 121 3.86 -15.50 7.97
C THR A 121 4.81 -14.41 8.45
N VAL A 122 4.99 -14.26 9.77
CA VAL A 122 5.96 -13.33 10.37
C VAL A 122 7.35 -13.60 9.82
N ALA A 123 7.84 -14.85 9.94
CA ALA A 123 9.19 -15.20 9.51
C ALA A 123 9.45 -14.96 8.01
N ARG A 124 8.41 -15.05 7.17
CA ARG A 124 8.51 -14.79 5.73
C ARG A 124 8.48 -13.29 5.39
N LEU A 125 7.75 -12.48 6.16
CA LEU A 125 7.63 -11.04 5.95
C LEU A 125 8.72 -10.23 6.64
N SER A 126 9.42 -10.82 7.62
CA SER A 126 10.54 -10.16 8.29
C SER A 126 11.62 -9.72 7.28
N PRO A 127 12.22 -8.53 7.47
CA PRO A 127 13.34 -8.05 6.66
C PRO A 127 14.47 -9.07 6.57
N ARG A 128 15.07 -9.21 5.38
CA ARG A 128 16.15 -10.20 5.15
C ARG A 128 17.43 -9.89 5.92
N ASP A 129 17.61 -8.64 6.31
CA ASP A 129 18.73 -8.07 7.07
C ASP A 129 18.46 -8.01 8.58
N MET A 130 17.30 -8.47 9.05
CA MET A 130 16.98 -8.54 10.47
C MET A 130 17.94 -9.48 11.22
N GLU A 131 18.44 -9.04 12.37
CA GLU A 131 19.28 -9.86 13.24
C GLU A 131 18.53 -11.09 13.74
N LYS A 132 19.24 -12.23 13.83
CA LYS A 132 18.61 -13.51 14.19
C LYS A 132 17.98 -13.49 15.58
N GLU A 133 18.54 -12.71 16.50
CA GLU A 133 18.01 -12.59 17.86
C GLU A 133 16.71 -11.77 17.89
N ASP A 134 16.64 -10.70 17.10
CA ASP A 134 15.44 -9.87 16.98
C ASP A 134 14.28 -10.65 16.36
N LEU A 135 14.57 -11.45 15.33
CA LEU A 135 13.58 -12.36 14.74
C LEU A 135 13.06 -13.38 15.77
N ARG A 136 13.94 -13.93 16.62
CA ARG A 136 13.53 -14.87 17.67
C ARG A 136 12.65 -14.22 18.72
N ASN A 137 12.97 -13.00 19.12
CA ASN A 137 12.16 -12.26 20.10
C ASN A 137 10.78 -11.92 19.52
N THR A 138 10.74 -11.44 18.27
CA THR A 138 9.49 -11.20 17.54
C THR A 138 8.60 -12.45 17.49
N LEU A 139 9.16 -13.62 17.17
CA LEU A 139 8.40 -14.88 17.13
C LEU A 139 7.92 -15.33 18.52
N LYS A 140 8.65 -15.03 19.60
CA LYS A 140 8.20 -15.30 20.97
C LYS A 140 7.01 -14.40 21.32
N ASP A 141 7.08 -13.12 20.99
CA ASP A 141 6.02 -12.15 21.28
C ASP A 141 4.73 -12.51 20.55
N VAL A 142 4.83 -12.88 19.27
CA VAL A 142 3.69 -13.37 18.48
C VAL A 142 3.06 -14.62 19.10
N LYS A 143 3.88 -15.53 19.63
CA LYS A 143 3.38 -16.72 20.33
C LYS A 143 2.65 -16.36 21.62
N VAL A 144 3.16 -15.39 22.38
CA VAL A 144 2.50 -14.89 23.60
C VAL A 144 1.15 -14.27 23.24
N ILE A 145 1.11 -13.43 22.21
CA ILE A 145 -0.14 -12.80 21.72
C ILE A 145 -1.16 -13.87 21.34
N PHE A 146 -0.76 -14.88 20.57
CA PHE A 146 -1.66 -15.96 20.16
C PHE A 146 -2.29 -16.66 21.37
N ILE A 147 -1.45 -17.09 22.33
CA ILE A 147 -1.90 -17.85 23.50
C ILE A 147 -2.88 -17.04 24.36
N HIS A 148 -2.66 -15.73 24.50
CA HIS A 148 -3.56 -14.90 25.32
C HIS A 148 -4.82 -14.47 24.57
N SER A 149 -4.77 -14.41 23.24
CA SER A 149 -5.92 -14.02 22.41
C SER A 149 -6.85 -15.20 22.14
N ASP A 150 -6.35 -16.44 22.10
CA ASP A 150 -7.13 -17.68 21.95
C ASP A 150 -7.95 -17.98 23.22
N ILE A 151 -9.05 -17.26 23.40
CA ILE A 151 -9.88 -17.30 24.61
C ILE A 151 -10.59 -18.64 24.77
N ASN A 152 -10.97 -19.27 23.66
CA ASN A 152 -11.71 -20.53 23.67
C ASN A 152 -10.78 -21.77 23.71
N ASP A 153 -9.45 -21.58 23.61
CA ASP A 153 -8.39 -22.59 23.61
C ASP A 153 -8.58 -23.67 22.52
N ASP A 154 -9.16 -23.29 21.38
CA ASP A 154 -9.37 -24.19 20.23
C ASP A 154 -8.14 -24.27 19.31
N LYS A 155 -7.09 -23.47 19.60
CA LYS A 155 -5.83 -23.35 18.84
C LYS A 155 -6.01 -22.73 17.46
N ILE A 156 -7.13 -22.05 17.23
CA ILE A 156 -7.50 -21.33 16.03
C ILE A 156 -7.85 -19.91 16.45
N LEU A 157 -6.92 -18.99 16.21
CA LEU A 157 -7.17 -17.60 16.53
C LEU A 157 -8.13 -16.99 15.49
N THR A 158 -9.24 -16.47 15.97
CA THR A 158 -10.20 -15.70 15.19
C THR A 158 -9.96 -14.19 15.30
N VAL A 159 -10.50 -13.44 14.35
CA VAL A 159 -10.45 -11.98 14.36
C VAL A 159 -11.13 -11.39 15.61
N LYS A 160 -12.25 -11.98 16.07
CA LYS A 160 -12.98 -11.55 17.27
C LYS A 160 -12.21 -11.76 18.56
N GLU A 161 -11.44 -12.84 18.62
CA GLU A 161 -10.57 -13.15 19.75
C GLU A 161 -9.43 -12.13 19.88
N LEU A 162 -8.81 -11.78 18.75
CA LEU A 162 -7.85 -10.69 18.68
C LEU A 162 -8.43 -9.34 19.14
N GLU A 163 -9.63 -8.98 18.70
CA GLU A 163 -10.33 -7.76 19.15
C GLU A 163 -10.56 -7.71 20.65
N SER A 164 -10.99 -8.83 21.22
CA SER A 164 -11.39 -8.88 22.62
C SER A 164 -10.20 -8.82 23.58
N PHE A 165 -9.02 -9.28 23.14
CA PHE A 165 -7.80 -9.29 23.93
C PHE A 165 -6.97 -8.01 23.76
N VAL A 166 -6.99 -7.41 22.57
CA VAL A 166 -6.09 -6.30 22.22
C VAL A 166 -6.85 -4.98 22.17
N GLN A 167 -6.56 -4.11 23.13
CA GLN A 167 -6.98 -2.71 23.13
C GLN A 167 -6.14 -1.92 22.12
N THR A 168 -6.37 -2.08 20.81
CA THR A 168 -5.62 -1.30 19.80
C THR A 168 -6.42 -0.91 18.57
N ASP A 169 -6.34 0.38 18.26
CA ASP A 169 -6.69 1.00 16.97
C ASP A 169 -5.94 0.37 15.77
N LEU A 170 -4.93 -0.48 16.03
CA LEU A 170 -4.11 -1.20 15.05
C LEU A 170 -4.85 -2.31 14.32
N LEU A 171 -5.86 -2.92 14.95
CA LEU A 171 -6.56 -4.07 14.36
C LEU A 171 -7.87 -3.66 13.69
N GLU A 172 -8.51 -2.55 14.11
CA GLU A 172 -9.82 -2.11 13.62
C GLU A 172 -9.99 -2.15 12.08
N PRO A 173 -9.00 -1.73 11.27
CA PRO A 173 -9.10 -1.79 9.81
C PRO A 173 -9.19 -3.23 9.28
N PHE A 174 -8.51 -4.19 9.91
CA PHE A 174 -8.52 -5.60 9.50
C PHE A 174 -9.80 -6.32 9.90
N ILE A 175 -10.41 -5.90 11.00
CA ILE A 175 -11.60 -6.59 11.53
C ILE A 175 -12.88 -6.09 10.86
N LYS A 176 -12.97 -4.78 10.61
CA LYS A 176 -14.10 -4.19 9.89
C LYS A 176 -14.09 -4.59 8.41
N GLU A 177 -12.92 -4.92 7.86
CA GLU A 177 -12.74 -5.25 6.45
C GLU A 177 -12.44 -6.74 6.18
N ASP A 178 -13.49 -7.54 6.10
CA ASP A 178 -13.58 -8.54 5.02
C ASP A 178 -13.51 -7.88 3.60
N SER A 179 -13.40 -6.54 3.48
CA SER A 179 -13.32 -5.80 2.21
C SER A 179 -11.94 -5.69 1.57
N ASN A 180 -10.83 -5.94 2.29
CA ASN A 180 -9.47 -5.90 1.70
C ASN A 180 -8.92 -7.25 1.22
N TYR A 181 -9.62 -8.37 1.51
CA TYR A 181 -9.30 -9.70 0.95
C TYR A 181 -9.13 -9.66 -0.60
N TYR A 182 -9.77 -8.70 -1.26
CA TYR A 182 -9.72 -8.49 -2.71
C TYR A 182 -8.58 -7.58 -3.22
N LYS A 183 -7.81 -6.87 -2.38
CA LYS A 183 -6.74 -5.96 -2.85
C LYS A 183 -5.38 -6.66 -3.14
N GLN A 184 -5.09 -7.83 -2.56
CA GLN A 184 -3.74 -8.44 -2.65
C GLN A 184 -3.59 -9.74 -3.48
N ASN A 185 -4.65 -10.49 -3.79
CA ASN A 185 -4.51 -11.70 -4.64
C ASN A 185 -4.19 -11.39 -6.13
N GLN A 186 -4.02 -10.12 -6.50
CA GLN A 186 -3.72 -9.69 -7.87
C GLN A 186 -2.23 -9.51 -8.21
N TYR A 187 -1.30 -9.72 -7.26
CA TYR A 187 0.14 -9.44 -7.44
C TYR A 187 1.10 -10.63 -7.27
N LYS A 188 0.60 -11.86 -7.15
CA LYS A 188 1.45 -13.05 -7.20
C LYS A 188 0.84 -14.09 -8.11
N ASP A 189 1.16 -14.03 -9.40
CA ASP A 189 1.88 -15.12 -10.06
C ASP A 189 2.17 -14.80 -11.53
N LYS A 190 3.37 -15.22 -11.97
CA LYS A 190 3.95 -15.21 -13.33
C LYS A 190 4.71 -13.95 -13.76
N ASN A 191 5.83 -13.71 -13.08
CA ASN A 191 7.09 -13.56 -13.81
C ASN A 191 7.67 -14.97 -13.96
N ASP A 192 7.37 -15.63 -15.08
CA ASP A 192 8.23 -16.65 -15.67
C ASP A 192 7.90 -16.67 -17.17
N GLU A 193 8.92 -16.40 -17.98
CA GLU A 193 8.98 -16.45 -19.44
C GLU A 193 8.24 -15.36 -20.23
N LEU A 194 8.96 -14.26 -20.53
CA LEU A 194 9.25 -13.69 -21.88
C LEU A 194 9.89 -12.31 -21.79
#